data_AF-A0A1V2B9S7-F1
#
_entry.id   AF-A0A1V2B9S7-F1
#
_cell.length_a   1.000
_cell.length_b   1.000
_cell.length_c   1.000
_cell.angle_alpha   90.00
_cell.angle_beta   90.00
_cell.angle_gamma   90.00
#
_symmetry.space_group_name_H-M   'P 1'
#
loop_
_entity.id
_entity.type
_entity.pdbx_description
1 polymer ?
#
loop_
_entity_poly.entity_id
_entity_poly.type
_entity_poly.pdbx_seq_one_letter_code
_entity_poly.pdbx_strand_id
1 'polypeptide(L)'
;MKDFTIDKASWQTQRPRNYEFDNTIVYKYFRSIIDYMAAKGLLNNPILAADQEVTDDTRIMASDLTEEGLVFVKAVYDKWIGKVVDGKISPDDYKLLDKALKKIRESQ
;
A
#
# COMPACT_ATOMS: atom_id res chain seq x y z
N MET A 1 16.74 8.07 -12.09
CA MET A 1 16.09 8.67 -10.91
C MET A 1 16.66 7.96 -9.68
N LYS A 2 16.92 8.63 -8.55
CA LYS A 2 17.35 7.91 -7.34
C LYS A 2 16.14 7.15 -6.79
N ASP A 3 16.34 5.88 -6.47
CA ASP A 3 15.30 5.09 -5.82
C ASP A 3 15.00 5.65 -4.43
N PHE A 4 13.75 5.55 -4.00
CA PHE A 4 13.29 6.08 -2.72
C PHE A 4 12.15 5.23 -2.15
N THR A 5 12.02 5.25 -0.84
CA THR A 5 10.93 4.56 -0.14
C THR A 5 9.64 5.36 -0.26
N ILE A 6 8.58 4.72 -0.76
CA ILE A 6 7.23 5.26 -0.83
C ILE A 6 6.60 5.23 0.57
N ASP A 7 6.64 4.07 1.22
CA ASP A 7 6.16 3.88 2.59
C ASP A 7 6.91 2.73 3.27
N LYS A 8 7.00 2.78 4.60
CA LYS A 8 7.62 1.76 5.45
C LYS A 8 6.71 1.48 6.63
N ALA A 9 6.48 0.20 6.95
CA ALA A 9 5.61 -0.20 8.04
C ALA A 9 5.99 0.49 9.37
N SER A 10 7.29 0.57 9.68
CA SER A 10 7.78 1.27 10.88
C SER A 10 7.38 2.74 10.94
N TRP A 11 7.25 3.44 9.80
CA TRP A 11 6.82 4.85 9.79
C TRP A 11 5.39 5.01 10.29
N GLN A 12 4.58 3.97 10.12
CA GLN A 12 3.16 3.97 10.44
C GLN A 12 2.92 3.38 11.84
N THR A 13 3.64 2.32 12.22
CA THR A 13 3.56 1.73 13.57
C THR A 13 4.16 2.63 14.64
N GLN A 14 5.21 3.39 14.31
CA GLN A 14 5.91 4.28 15.25
C GLN A 14 5.42 5.73 15.19
N ARG A 15 4.42 6.03 14.35
CA ARG A 15 3.84 7.37 14.26
C ARG A 15 3.23 7.78 15.60
N PRO A 16 3.66 8.89 16.22
CA PRO A 16 3.05 9.38 17.45
C PRO A 16 1.56 9.68 17.24
N ARG A 17 0.72 9.18 18.15
CA ARG A 17 -0.73 9.38 18.15
C ARG A 17 -1.18 9.79 19.54
N ASN A 18 -2.22 10.59 19.62
CA ASN A 18 -2.86 11.03 20.88
C ASN A 18 -4.00 10.09 21.32
N TYR A 19 -4.09 8.89 20.74
CA TYR A 19 -5.08 7.85 21.03
C TYR A 19 -4.44 6.47 20.92
N GLU A 20 -5.05 5.45 21.55
CA GLU A 20 -4.62 4.05 21.42
C GLU A 20 -4.83 3.56 19.99
N PHE A 21 -3.77 3.02 19.39
CA PHE A 21 -3.78 2.57 18.01
C PHE A 21 -3.28 1.13 17.90
N ASP A 22 -4.11 0.26 17.33
CA ASP A 22 -3.74 -1.12 17.06
C ASP A 22 -2.83 -1.20 15.84
N ASN A 23 -1.52 -1.34 16.08
CA ASN A 23 -0.53 -1.49 15.03
C ASN A 23 -0.75 -2.72 14.12
N THR A 24 -1.55 -3.72 14.53
CA THR A 24 -1.84 -4.87 13.66
C THR A 24 -2.56 -4.46 12.38
N ILE A 25 -3.30 -3.34 12.39
CA ILE A 25 -3.94 -2.83 11.17
C ILE A 25 -2.91 -2.41 10.12
N VAL A 26 -1.74 -1.93 10.55
CA VAL A 26 -0.64 -1.54 9.67
C VAL A 26 -0.13 -2.73 8.90
N TYR A 27 0.23 -3.80 9.61
CA TYR A 27 0.72 -5.01 8.99
C TYR A 27 -0.32 -5.64 8.06
N LYS A 28 -1.60 -5.63 8.45
CA LYS A 28 -2.71 -6.12 7.62
C LYS A 28 -2.85 -5.33 6.32
N TYR A 29 -2.83 -4.00 6.37
CA TYR A 29 -2.97 -3.22 5.13
C TYR A 29 -1.75 -3.27 4.25
N PHE A 30 -0.54 -3.38 4.81
CA PHE A 30 0.68 -3.58 4.02
C PHE A 30 0.62 -4.90 3.26
N ARG A 31 0.22 -6.00 3.92
CA ARG A 31 0.02 -7.29 3.25
C ARG A 31 -0.99 -7.15 2.13
N SER A 32 -2.14 -6.57 2.46
CA SER A 32 -3.26 -6.44 1.54
C SER A 32 -2.93 -5.60 0.29
N ILE A 33 -2.28 -4.45 0.46
CA ILE A 33 -1.93 -3.60 -0.69
C ILE A 33 -0.82 -4.20 -1.55
N ILE A 34 0.17 -4.88 -0.95
CA ILE A 34 1.22 -5.57 -1.70
C ILE A 34 0.60 -6.70 -2.54
N ASP A 35 -0.27 -7.51 -1.95
CA ASP A 35 -0.98 -8.58 -2.66
C ASP A 35 -1.87 -8.03 -3.78
N TYR A 36 -2.60 -6.94 -3.51
CA TYR A 36 -3.40 -6.26 -4.53
C TYR A 36 -2.54 -5.76 -5.69
N MET A 37 -1.44 -5.05 -5.40
CA MET A 37 -0.54 -4.52 -6.44
C MET A 37 0.09 -5.65 -7.27
N ALA A 38 0.52 -6.73 -6.62
CA ALA A 38 1.04 -7.92 -7.30
C ALA A 38 -0.01 -8.52 -8.26
N ALA A 39 -1.24 -8.74 -7.76
CA ALA A 39 -2.33 -9.32 -8.55
C ALA A 39 -2.78 -8.46 -9.72
N LYS A 40 -2.56 -7.14 -9.66
CA LYS A 40 -2.92 -6.19 -10.73
C LYS A 40 -1.77 -5.88 -11.71
N GLY A 41 -0.59 -6.45 -11.51
CA GLY A 41 0.59 -6.21 -12.35
C GLY A 41 1.25 -4.84 -12.12
N LEU A 42 1.09 -4.27 -10.91
CA LEU A 42 1.62 -2.96 -10.55
C LEU A 42 3.04 -3.00 -9.96
N LEU A 43 3.61 -4.19 -9.81
CA LEU A 43 4.95 -4.42 -9.28
C LEU A 43 5.90 -4.98 -10.35
N ASN A 44 7.15 -4.51 -10.35
CA ASN A 44 8.23 -5.08 -11.14
C ASN A 44 8.72 -6.41 -10.55
N ASN A 45 8.74 -6.52 -9.22
CA ASN A 45 9.20 -7.68 -8.47
C ASN A 45 8.32 -7.92 -7.24
N PRO A 46 8.22 -9.16 -6.73
CA PRO A 46 7.56 -9.43 -5.47
C PRO A 46 8.26 -8.71 -4.29
N ILE A 47 7.50 -7.96 -3.50
CA ILE A 47 8.00 -7.29 -2.28
C ILE A 47 8.05 -8.27 -1.10
N LEU A 48 7.10 -9.20 -1.03
CA LEU A 48 6.99 -10.23 0.01
C LEU A 48 6.69 -11.58 -0.63
N ALA A 49 7.24 -12.66 -0.05
CA ALA A 49 6.80 -14.01 -0.37
C ALA A 49 5.39 -14.29 0.19
N ALA A 50 4.72 -15.33 -0.30
CA ALA A 50 3.35 -15.66 0.11
C ALA A 50 3.23 -16.03 1.60
N ASP A 51 4.25 -16.67 2.15
CA ASP A 51 4.38 -17.11 3.54
C ASP A 51 5.11 -16.11 4.45
N GLN A 52 5.62 -15.02 3.88
CA GLN A 52 6.35 -14.01 4.64
C GLN A 52 5.39 -13.04 5.33
N GLU A 53 5.57 -12.89 6.64
CA GLU A 53 4.86 -11.90 7.45
C GLU A 53 5.38 -10.48 7.19
N VAL A 54 4.47 -9.51 7.30
CA VAL A 54 4.82 -8.09 7.30
C VAL A 54 5.46 -7.75 8.64
N THR A 55 6.59 -7.06 8.59
CA THR A 55 7.31 -6.58 9.77
C THR A 55 7.51 -5.06 9.66
N ASP A 56 8.03 -4.44 10.72
CA ASP A 56 8.41 -3.02 10.69
C ASP A 56 9.40 -2.68 9.57
N ASP A 57 10.20 -3.65 9.10
CA ASP A 57 11.16 -3.46 8.01
C ASP A 57 10.56 -3.58 6.62
N THR A 58 9.32 -4.05 6.50
CA THR A 58 8.61 -4.08 5.23
C THR A 58 8.44 -2.66 4.69
N ARG A 59 8.84 -2.49 3.43
CA ARG A 59 8.82 -1.21 2.72
C ARG A 59 8.37 -1.40 1.29
N ILE A 60 7.74 -0.38 0.75
CA ILE A 60 7.41 -0.27 -0.68
C ILE A 60 8.38 0.76 -1.26
N MET A 61 9.24 0.34 -2.18
CA MET A 61 10.18 1.21 -2.89
C MET A 61 9.58 1.68 -4.21
N ALA A 62 10.01 2.85 -4.70
CA ALA A 62 9.63 3.31 -6.02
C ALA A 62 10.10 2.35 -7.12
N SER A 63 11.28 1.72 -6.94
CA SER A 63 11.80 0.69 -7.83
C SER A 63 11.01 -0.62 -7.85
N ASP A 64 10.22 -0.90 -6.82
CA ASP A 64 9.36 -2.08 -6.76
C ASP A 64 8.15 -1.93 -7.70
N LEU A 65 7.78 -0.70 -8.08
CA LEU A 65 6.56 -0.38 -8.82
C LEU A 65 6.81 -0.26 -10.32
N THR A 66 5.87 -0.74 -11.14
CA THR A 66 5.83 -0.38 -12.57
C THR A 66 5.53 1.12 -12.74
N GLU A 67 5.65 1.66 -13.96
CA GLU A 67 5.22 3.03 -14.23
C GLU A 67 3.74 3.26 -13.88
N GLU A 68 2.87 2.30 -14.24
CA GLU A 68 1.47 2.28 -13.85
C GLU A 68 1.32 2.23 -12.32
N GLY A 69 2.07 1.36 -11.65
CA GLY A 69 2.09 1.24 -10.19
C GLY A 69 2.44 2.54 -9.49
N LEU A 70 3.43 3.28 -10.01
CA LEU A 70 3.83 4.57 -9.46
C LEU A 70 2.73 5.64 -9.62
N VAL A 71 2.04 5.67 -10.77
CA VAL A 71 0.88 6.55 -10.99
C VAL A 71 -0.27 6.17 -10.06
N PHE A 72 -0.53 4.87 -9.91
CA PHE A 72 -1.56 4.34 -9.02
C PHE A 72 -1.33 4.76 -7.57
N VAL A 73 -0.12 4.52 -7.05
CA VAL A 73 0.22 4.88 -5.66
C VAL A 73 0.01 6.37 -5.42
N LYS A 74 0.52 7.23 -6.31
CA LYS A 74 0.35 8.70 -6.22
C LYS A 74 -1.12 9.13 -6.24
N ALA A 75 -1.98 8.39 -6.94
CA ALA A 75 -3.37 8.77 -7.13
C ALA A 75 -4.28 8.40 -5.95
N VAL A 76 -4.02 7.29 -5.26
CA VAL A 76 -5.03 6.71 -4.33
C VAL A 76 -4.49 6.15 -3.01
N TYR A 77 -3.19 5.85 -2.92
CA TYR A 77 -2.64 5.07 -1.80
C TYR A 77 -2.86 5.75 -0.44
N ASP A 78 -2.42 6.99 -0.27
CA ASP A 78 -2.58 7.75 0.99
C ASP A 78 -4.04 7.87 1.42
N LYS A 79 -4.94 8.09 0.45
CA LYS A 79 -6.39 8.21 0.71
C LYS A 79 -6.98 6.88 1.17
N TRP A 80 -6.53 5.78 0.59
CA TRP A 80 -6.98 4.44 0.97
C TRP A 80 -6.45 4.06 2.36
N ILE A 81 -5.15 4.24 2.62
CA ILE A 81 -4.57 4.01 3.96
C ILE A 81 -5.31 4.81 5.01
N GLY A 82 -5.56 6.10 4.77
CA GLY A 82 -6.29 6.95 5.72
C GLY A 82 -7.67 6.38 6.07
N LYS A 83 -8.40 5.83 5.09
CA LYS A 83 -9.70 5.18 5.36
C LYS A 83 -9.57 3.88 6.16
N VAL A 84 -8.53 3.09 5.90
CA VAL A 84 -8.27 1.85 6.63
C VAL A 84 -7.88 2.14 8.08
N VAL A 85 -6.94 3.07 8.29
CA VAL A 85 -6.46 3.51 9.60
C VAL A 85 -7.57 4.16 10.43
N ASP A 86 -8.47 4.91 9.79
CA ASP A 86 -9.67 5.48 10.43
C ASP A 86 -10.76 4.43 10.74
N GLY A 87 -10.57 3.16 10.35
CA GLY A 87 -11.56 2.10 10.52
C GLY A 87 -12.82 2.25 9.64
N LYS A 88 -12.76 3.08 8.59
CA LYS A 88 -13.90 3.35 7.69
C LYS A 88 -14.11 2.25 6.65
N ILE A 89 -13.04 1.53 6.32
CA ILE A 89 -13.04 0.38 5.41
C ILE A 89 -12.08 -0.68 5.92
N SER A 90 -12.30 -1.94 5.55
CA SER A 90 -11.36 -3.02 5.84
C SER A 90 -10.16 -2.96 4.88
N PRO A 91 -8.99 -3.51 5.28
CA PRO A 91 -7.81 -3.59 4.41
C PRO A 91 -8.03 -4.36 3.11
N ASP A 92 -9.05 -5.20 2.99
CA ASP A 92 -9.40 -5.95 1.77
C ASP A 92 -10.51 -5.26 0.95
N ASP A 93 -11.00 -4.09 1.38
CA ASP A 93 -11.92 -3.28 0.57
C ASP A 93 -11.14 -2.52 -0.50
N TYR A 94 -11.10 -3.11 -1.68
CA TYR A 94 -10.42 -2.57 -2.84
C TYR A 94 -11.28 -1.66 -3.71
N LYS A 95 -12.54 -1.35 -3.36
CA LYS A 95 -13.44 -0.57 -4.24
C LYS A 95 -12.86 0.78 -4.64
N LEU A 96 -12.18 1.45 -3.71
CA LEU A 96 -11.52 2.72 -3.97
C LEU A 96 -10.30 2.55 -4.90
N LEU A 97 -9.53 1.47 -4.68
CA LEU A 97 -8.34 1.14 -5.47
C LEU A 97 -8.73 0.73 -6.90
N ASP A 98 -9.70 -0.17 -7.07
CA ASP A 98 -10.20 -0.62 -8.37
C ASP A 98 -10.75 0.56 -9.18
N LYS A 99 -11.51 1.47 -8.54
CA LYS A 99 -12.02 2.68 -9.20
C LYS A 99 -10.89 3.58 -9.71
N ALA A 100 -9.84 3.77 -8.92
CA ALA A 100 -8.70 4.59 -9.31
C ALA A 100 -7.90 3.93 -10.44
N LEU A 101 -7.61 2.64 -10.31
CA LEU A 101 -6.88 1.87 -11.32
C LEU A 101 -7.62 1.85 -12.64
N LYS A 102 -8.94 1.61 -12.63
CA LYS A 102 -9.78 1.67 -13.83
C LYS A 102 -9.65 3.02 -14.53
N LYS A 103 -9.74 4.13 -13.79
CA LYS A 103 -9.61 5.49 -14.36
C LYS A 103 -8.23 5.71 -15.00
N ILE A 104 -7.16 5.22 -14.38
CA ILE A 104 -5.80 5.32 -14.92
C ILE A 104 -5.71 4.58 -16.24
N ARG A 105 -6.20 3.33 -16.30
CA ARG A 105 -6.19 2.49 -17.50
C ARG A 105 -7.05 3.03 -18.63
N GLU A 106 -8.18 3.65 -18.32
CA GLU A 106 -9.06 4.28 -19.31
C GLU A 106 -8.52 5.62 -19.84
N SER A 107 -7.51 6.20 -19.19
CA SER A 107 -6.88 7.47 -19.58
C SER A 107 -5.58 7.27 -20.37
N GLN A 108 -5.20 6.02 -20.64
CA GLN A 108 -4.07 5.62 -21.50
C GLN A 108 -4.57 5.28 -22.89
#